data_AF-A0AA38HJJ9-F1
#
_entry.id   AF-A0AA38HJJ9-F1
#
_cell.length_a   1.000
_cell.length_b   1.000
_cell.length_c   1.000
_cell.angle_alpha   90.00
_cell.angle_beta   90.00
_cell.angle_gamma   90.00
#
_symmetry.space_group_name_H-M   'P 1'
#
loop_
_entity.id
_entity.type
_entity.pdbx_description
1 polymer ?
#
loop_
_entity_poly.entity_id
_entity_poly.type
_entity_poly.pdbx_seq_one_letter_code
_entity_poly.pdbx_strand_id
1 'polypeptide(L)'
;MLHIIRELLHCSYKNFNLGKFYAAITDLNKALSIAPNFHEARIKRDELYIKVGYYKEALEDAEKLLKENPSDLHAKKMVIIENSIAHYEARVLRAECYVKLNRRADAIADYLRSVHLKTDNTEGHFILSQLYFEDGQLDSSLNHVRQCLQLDQDHSKCKTFYREIKNLRQVMQAADDAVNKKDWKTGDSGEQVAYDACSKAIKLSPRDPELYCKRAEASISLSNYEEAKEDYRKALNIDENYSAAKDGLHQAEKLAKQSKKKDYYKILGVKRTATKEEISRAFRELAKKYHPDRNKDKNSKEVERKFIEITQAKEILTDDEKRRQYDSGVDPLNPEPFQHDSWGDNNNNSK
;
A
#
# COMPACT_ATOMS: atom_id res chain seq x y z
N MET A 1 16.94 -31.33 -47.71
CA MET A 1 17.04 -30.32 -46.64
C MET A 1 16.32 -29.02 -47.02
N LEU A 2 16.74 -28.30 -48.07
CA LEU A 2 16.08 -27.07 -48.56
C LEU A 2 14.58 -27.22 -48.92
N HIS A 3 14.19 -28.36 -49.49
CA HIS A 3 12.79 -28.65 -49.84
C HIS A 3 11.88 -28.69 -48.60
N ILE A 4 12.31 -29.41 -47.56
CA ILE A 4 11.58 -29.57 -46.29
C ILE A 4 11.40 -28.22 -45.57
N ILE A 5 12.42 -27.36 -45.59
CA ILE A 5 12.36 -26.02 -44.98
C ILE A 5 11.32 -25.14 -45.70
N ARG A 6 11.29 -25.19 -47.03
CA ARG A 6 10.30 -24.44 -47.83
C ARG A 6 8.87 -24.92 -47.58
N GLU A 7 8.66 -26.21 -47.41
CA GLU A 7 7.35 -26.75 -47.04
C GLU A 7 6.93 -26.28 -45.64
N LEU A 8 7.83 -26.32 -44.66
CA LEU A 8 7.54 -25.83 -43.29
C LEU A 8 7.21 -24.33 -43.27
N LEU A 9 7.91 -23.51 -44.05
CA LEU A 9 7.57 -22.10 -44.25
C LEU A 9 6.17 -21.95 -44.85
N HIS A 10 5.87 -22.70 -45.91
CA HIS A 10 4.56 -22.64 -46.56
C HIS A 10 3.43 -23.05 -45.62
N CYS A 11 3.63 -24.10 -44.82
CA CYS A 11 2.72 -24.52 -43.76
C CYS A 11 2.54 -23.42 -42.70
N SER A 12 3.63 -22.78 -42.27
CA SER A 12 3.57 -21.66 -41.32
C SER A 12 2.74 -20.49 -41.87
N TYR A 13 2.97 -20.09 -43.13
CA TYR A 13 2.18 -19.04 -43.79
C TYR A 13 0.70 -19.40 -43.88
N LYS A 14 0.38 -20.66 -44.24
CA LYS A 14 -1.00 -21.14 -44.29
C LYS A 14 -1.65 -21.08 -42.90
N ASN A 15 -0.94 -21.54 -41.87
CA ASN A 15 -1.43 -21.50 -40.49
C ASN A 15 -1.63 -20.07 -39.98
N PHE A 16 -0.74 -19.14 -40.35
CA PHE A 16 -0.86 -17.72 -40.04
C PHE A 16 -2.13 -17.11 -40.65
N ASN A 17 -2.39 -17.36 -41.94
CA ASN A 17 -3.58 -16.85 -42.62
C ASN A 17 -4.88 -17.42 -42.05
N LEU A 18 -4.82 -18.60 -41.43
CA LEU A 18 -5.93 -19.23 -40.72
C LEU A 18 -6.06 -18.78 -39.25
N GLY A 19 -5.24 -17.82 -38.79
CA GLY A 19 -5.22 -17.33 -37.40
C GLY A 19 -4.64 -18.32 -36.38
N LYS A 20 -4.03 -19.42 -36.84
CA LYS A 20 -3.45 -20.47 -35.98
C LYS A 20 -2.00 -20.14 -35.63
N PHE A 21 -1.80 -19.07 -34.86
CA PHE A 21 -0.46 -18.52 -34.58
C PHE A 21 0.50 -19.52 -33.92
N TYR A 22 0.04 -20.31 -32.95
CA TYR A 22 0.88 -21.32 -32.29
C TYR A 22 1.33 -22.45 -33.22
N ALA A 23 0.46 -22.88 -34.15
CA ALA A 23 0.82 -23.87 -35.16
C ALA A 23 1.85 -23.29 -36.14
N ALA A 24 1.68 -22.03 -36.55
CA ALA A 24 2.64 -21.32 -37.41
C ALA A 24 4.02 -21.18 -36.75
N ILE A 25 4.08 -20.87 -35.45
CA ILE A 25 5.33 -20.81 -34.66
C ILE A 25 5.97 -22.20 -34.56
N THR A 26 5.16 -23.24 -34.34
CA THR A 26 5.65 -24.63 -34.25
C THR A 26 6.33 -25.07 -35.55
N ASP A 27 5.77 -24.72 -36.70
CA ASP A 27 6.36 -25.03 -38.01
C ASP A 27 7.68 -24.28 -38.22
N LEU A 28 7.79 -23.03 -37.76
CA LEU A 28 9.04 -22.25 -37.81
C LEU A 28 10.11 -22.77 -36.85
N ASN A 29 9.72 -23.26 -35.67
CA ASN A 29 10.63 -23.93 -34.74
C ASN A 29 11.27 -25.16 -35.39
N LYS A 30 10.46 -25.97 -36.11
CA LYS A 30 10.96 -27.12 -36.88
C LYS A 30 11.86 -26.68 -38.04
N ALA A 31 11.54 -25.58 -38.71
CA ALA A 31 12.39 -25.06 -39.78
C ALA A 31 13.77 -24.63 -39.24
N LEU A 32 13.79 -23.96 -38.09
CA LEU A 32 15.02 -23.47 -37.44
C LEU A 32 15.81 -24.57 -36.72
N SER A 33 15.18 -25.69 -36.32
CA SER A 33 15.93 -26.84 -35.82
C SER A 33 16.70 -27.57 -36.94
N ILE A 34 16.17 -27.55 -38.16
CA ILE A 34 16.82 -28.12 -39.36
C ILE A 34 17.88 -27.16 -39.91
N ALA A 35 17.59 -25.86 -39.95
CA ALA A 35 18.50 -24.82 -40.41
C ALA A 35 18.54 -23.65 -39.42
N PRO A 36 19.43 -23.69 -38.41
CA PRO A 36 19.50 -22.68 -37.37
C PRO A 36 19.73 -21.26 -37.89
N ASN A 37 20.53 -21.08 -38.94
CA ASN A 37 20.92 -19.77 -39.48
C ASN A 37 19.95 -19.27 -40.58
N PHE A 38 18.74 -19.81 -40.64
CA PHE A 38 17.78 -19.45 -41.68
C PHE A 38 17.02 -18.17 -41.32
N HIS A 39 17.58 -17.02 -41.75
CA HIS A 39 17.11 -15.69 -41.39
C HIS A 39 15.62 -15.45 -41.66
N GLU A 40 15.10 -15.91 -42.81
CA GLU A 40 13.71 -15.68 -43.19
C GLU A 40 12.72 -16.32 -42.19
N ALA A 41 12.98 -17.56 -41.75
CA ALA A 41 12.14 -18.21 -40.75
C ALA A 41 12.23 -17.54 -39.38
N ARG A 42 13.41 -17.03 -39.01
CA ARG A 42 13.62 -16.34 -37.74
C ARG A 42 12.89 -14.98 -37.71
N ILE A 43 12.97 -14.21 -38.80
CA ILE A 43 12.20 -12.97 -39.00
C ILE A 43 10.69 -13.24 -38.89
N LYS A 44 10.18 -14.29 -39.57
CA LYS A 44 8.75 -14.63 -39.50
C LYS A 44 8.31 -15.13 -38.13
N ARG A 45 9.19 -15.79 -37.38
CA ARG A 45 8.88 -16.25 -36.03
C ARG A 45 8.83 -15.10 -35.05
N ASP A 46 9.77 -14.16 -35.18
CA ASP A 46 9.82 -12.91 -34.43
C ASP A 46 8.53 -12.07 -34.61
N GLU A 47 8.10 -11.85 -35.86
CA GLU A 47 6.82 -11.19 -36.17
C GLU A 47 5.60 -11.87 -35.49
N LEU A 48 5.59 -13.21 -35.44
CA LEU A 48 4.51 -13.98 -34.81
C LEU A 48 4.56 -13.90 -33.29
N TYR A 49 5.75 -13.94 -32.69
CA TYR A 49 5.93 -13.82 -31.26
C TYR A 49 5.39 -12.49 -30.75
N ILE A 50 5.63 -11.39 -31.47
CA ILE A 50 5.04 -10.09 -31.14
C ILE A 50 3.53 -10.13 -31.19
N LYS A 51 2.96 -10.74 -32.23
CA LYS A 51 1.51 -10.81 -32.43
C LYS A 51 0.80 -11.62 -31.34
N VAL A 52 1.49 -12.59 -30.75
CA VAL A 52 0.98 -13.46 -29.68
C VAL A 52 1.34 -12.93 -28.28
N GLY A 53 2.30 -12.01 -28.19
CA GLY A 53 2.74 -11.38 -26.93
C GLY A 53 3.94 -12.07 -26.25
N TYR A 54 4.71 -12.86 -26.99
CA TYR A 54 5.92 -13.57 -26.52
C TYR A 54 7.17 -12.71 -26.76
N TYR A 55 7.26 -11.61 -26.04
CA TYR A 55 8.25 -10.56 -26.31
C TYR A 55 9.69 -10.95 -25.98
N LYS A 56 9.91 -11.88 -25.03
CA LYS A 56 11.26 -12.36 -24.71
C LYS A 56 11.82 -13.20 -25.86
N GLU A 57 10.99 -14.06 -26.43
CA GLU A 57 11.35 -14.97 -27.51
C GLU A 57 11.57 -14.22 -28.83
N ALA A 58 10.76 -13.19 -29.09
CA ALA A 58 10.98 -12.22 -30.18
C ALA A 58 12.38 -11.57 -30.07
N LEU A 59 12.74 -11.12 -28.86
CA LEU A 59 14.02 -10.48 -28.63
C LEU A 59 15.23 -11.41 -28.86
N GLU A 60 15.16 -12.64 -28.35
CA GLU A 60 16.22 -13.63 -28.57
C GLU A 60 16.46 -13.91 -30.06
N ASP A 61 15.40 -13.86 -30.88
CA ASP A 61 15.50 -14.04 -32.32
C ASP A 61 16.16 -12.85 -33.01
N ALA A 62 15.85 -11.64 -32.58
CA ALA A 62 16.48 -10.42 -33.07
C ALA A 62 17.98 -10.36 -32.74
N GLU A 63 18.40 -10.75 -31.53
CA GLU A 63 19.81 -10.80 -31.13
C GLU A 63 20.60 -11.80 -32.00
N LYS A 64 20.04 -12.98 -32.25
CA LYS A 64 20.67 -14.01 -33.11
C LYS A 64 20.82 -13.52 -34.54
N LEU A 65 19.81 -12.83 -35.09
CA LEU A 65 19.90 -12.24 -36.42
C LEU A 65 21.03 -11.21 -36.53
N LEU A 66 21.20 -10.33 -35.52
CA LEU A 66 22.27 -9.33 -35.53
C LEU A 66 23.67 -9.93 -35.37
N LYS A 67 23.80 -11.00 -34.59
CA LYS A 67 25.09 -11.70 -34.43
C LYS A 67 25.57 -12.30 -35.74
N GLU A 68 24.66 -12.84 -36.54
CA GLU A 68 24.95 -13.47 -37.82
C GLU A 68 25.06 -12.44 -38.96
N ASN A 69 24.21 -11.41 -38.96
CA ASN A 69 24.24 -10.32 -39.93
C ASN A 69 24.06 -8.95 -39.24
N PRO A 70 25.17 -8.28 -38.90
CA PRO A 70 25.15 -6.96 -38.26
C PRO A 70 24.54 -5.84 -39.12
N SER A 71 24.19 -6.11 -40.38
CA SER A 71 23.56 -5.13 -41.29
C SER A 71 22.05 -5.33 -41.45
N ASP A 72 21.47 -6.38 -40.87
CA ASP A 72 20.04 -6.68 -40.98
C ASP A 72 19.17 -5.57 -40.38
N LEU A 73 18.44 -4.86 -41.23
CA LEU A 73 17.60 -3.71 -40.84
C LEU A 73 16.38 -4.13 -40.00
N HIS A 74 15.84 -5.34 -40.20
CA HIS A 74 14.71 -5.85 -39.45
C HIS A 74 15.15 -6.22 -38.02
N ALA A 75 16.25 -6.96 -37.90
CA ALA A 75 16.85 -7.29 -36.61
C ALA A 75 17.34 -6.03 -35.87
N LYS A 76 17.90 -5.04 -36.59
CA LYS A 76 18.21 -3.72 -36.02
C LYS A 76 16.96 -3.05 -35.50
N LYS A 77 15.88 -2.95 -36.26
CA LYS A 77 14.61 -2.34 -35.79
C LYS A 77 14.08 -3.03 -34.54
N MET A 78 14.21 -4.35 -34.43
CA MET A 78 13.75 -5.12 -33.28
C MET A 78 14.64 -4.99 -32.03
N VAL A 79 15.96 -5.00 -32.18
CA VAL A 79 16.87 -4.69 -31.07
C VAL A 79 16.86 -3.20 -30.72
N ILE A 80 16.56 -2.31 -31.67
CA ILE A 80 16.24 -0.89 -31.44
C ILE A 80 14.93 -0.76 -30.66
N ILE A 81 13.95 -1.66 -30.80
CA ILE A 81 12.76 -1.67 -29.92
C ILE A 81 13.16 -1.90 -28.44
N GLU A 82 14.28 -2.59 -28.17
CA GLU A 82 14.82 -2.77 -26.81
C GLU A 82 15.84 -1.68 -26.39
N ASN A 83 16.78 -1.34 -27.27
CA ASN A 83 17.94 -0.46 -27.03
C ASN A 83 17.76 0.98 -27.53
N SER A 84 16.74 1.27 -28.32
CA SER A 84 16.45 2.63 -28.75
C SER A 84 15.74 3.37 -27.64
N ILE A 85 16.57 4.15 -26.98
CA ILE A 85 16.18 5.29 -26.18
C ILE A 85 15.11 6.16 -26.88
N ALA A 86 14.96 6.12 -28.21
CA ALA A 86 14.17 7.06 -29.01
C ALA A 86 12.96 6.49 -29.81
N HIS A 87 12.63 5.19 -29.78
CA HIS A 87 11.48 4.67 -30.55
C HIS A 87 10.17 4.70 -29.74
N TYR A 88 9.21 5.53 -30.14
CA TYR A 88 7.96 5.78 -29.41
C TYR A 88 7.05 4.54 -29.30
N GLU A 89 6.66 3.93 -30.43
CA GLU A 89 5.66 2.84 -30.47
C GLU A 89 6.14 1.58 -29.72
N ALA A 90 7.45 1.35 -29.76
CA ALA A 90 8.16 0.27 -29.08
C ALA A 90 7.96 0.35 -27.56
N ARG A 91 8.18 1.55 -27.01
CA ARG A 91 8.07 1.82 -25.58
C ARG A 91 6.63 1.71 -25.10
N VAL A 92 5.68 2.21 -25.88
CA VAL A 92 4.25 2.10 -25.53
C VAL A 92 3.84 0.62 -25.45
N LEU A 93 4.17 -0.18 -26.46
CA LEU A 93 3.89 -1.62 -26.44
C LEU A 93 4.53 -2.32 -25.23
N ARG A 94 5.80 -2.02 -24.93
CA ARG A 94 6.49 -2.61 -23.77
C ARG A 94 5.86 -2.17 -22.44
N ALA A 95 5.49 -0.89 -22.32
CA ALA A 95 4.82 -0.37 -21.15
C ALA A 95 3.44 -1.04 -20.93
N GLU A 96 2.64 -1.22 -21.98
CA GLU A 96 1.38 -1.97 -21.91
C GLU A 96 1.58 -3.41 -21.41
N CYS A 97 2.67 -4.05 -21.83
CA CYS A 97 3.02 -5.39 -21.34
C CYS A 97 3.38 -5.37 -19.86
N TYR A 98 4.16 -4.39 -19.42
CA TYR A 98 4.46 -4.22 -18.00
C TYR A 98 3.21 -3.96 -17.16
N VAL A 99 2.24 -3.18 -17.66
CA VAL A 99 0.94 -3.01 -16.99
C VAL A 99 0.22 -4.35 -16.83
N LYS A 100 0.14 -5.16 -17.90
CA LYS A 100 -0.49 -6.49 -17.85
C LYS A 100 0.21 -7.46 -16.91
N LEU A 101 1.53 -7.34 -16.77
CA LEU A 101 2.36 -8.13 -15.85
C LEU A 101 2.38 -7.57 -14.42
N ASN A 102 1.60 -6.52 -14.13
CA ASN A 102 1.60 -5.81 -12.84
C ASN A 102 2.97 -5.26 -12.43
N ARG A 103 3.86 -5.00 -13.40
CA ARG A 103 5.17 -4.37 -13.23
C ARG A 103 5.05 -2.86 -13.38
N ARG A 104 4.35 -2.21 -12.46
CA ARG A 104 3.95 -0.79 -12.56
C ARG A 104 5.13 0.16 -12.68
N ALA A 105 6.19 -0.03 -11.89
CA ALA A 105 7.37 0.84 -11.94
C ALA A 105 8.03 0.85 -13.32
N ASP A 106 8.16 -0.32 -13.95
CA ASP A 106 8.71 -0.44 -15.30
C ASP A 106 7.79 0.20 -16.35
N ALA A 107 6.47 0.03 -16.21
CA ALA A 107 5.49 0.67 -17.08
C ALA A 107 5.57 2.20 -17.00
N ILE A 108 5.64 2.77 -15.78
CA ILE A 108 5.78 4.21 -15.55
C ILE A 108 7.06 4.72 -16.22
N ALA A 109 8.19 4.03 -16.05
CA ALA A 109 9.45 4.42 -16.66
C ALA A 109 9.38 4.51 -18.19
N ASP A 110 8.72 3.55 -18.85
CA ASP A 110 8.57 3.58 -20.30
C ASP A 110 7.55 4.62 -20.79
N TYR A 111 6.42 4.79 -20.10
CA TYR A 111 5.47 5.84 -20.44
C TYR A 111 6.03 7.25 -20.20
N LEU A 112 6.83 7.46 -19.14
CA LEU A 112 7.53 8.72 -18.93
C LEU A 112 8.41 9.04 -20.13
N ARG A 113 9.15 8.06 -20.66
CA ARG A 113 9.97 8.28 -21.85
C ARG A 113 9.13 8.48 -23.11
N SER A 114 7.98 7.82 -23.23
CA SER A 114 7.11 7.97 -24.41
C SER A 114 6.53 9.38 -24.53
N VAL A 115 6.11 10.01 -23.43
CA VAL A 115 5.62 11.41 -23.44
C VAL A 115 6.73 12.44 -23.72
N HIS A 116 7.99 12.13 -23.40
CA HIS A 116 9.13 12.98 -23.78
C HIS A 116 9.50 12.85 -25.26
N LEU A 117 9.31 11.67 -25.85
CA LEU A 117 9.58 11.43 -27.27
C LEU A 117 8.50 12.02 -28.17
N LYS A 118 7.26 11.99 -27.71
CA LYS A 118 6.10 12.52 -28.42
C LYS A 118 5.40 13.56 -27.54
N THR A 119 5.59 14.84 -27.86
CA THR A 119 5.06 15.96 -27.08
C THR A 119 3.54 16.10 -27.16
N ASP A 120 2.92 15.62 -28.23
CA ASP A 120 1.47 15.56 -28.46
C ASP A 120 0.87 14.20 -28.01
N ASN A 121 1.33 13.67 -26.89
CA ASN A 121 0.90 12.36 -26.39
C ASN A 121 -0.13 12.47 -25.25
N THR A 122 -1.36 12.86 -25.60
CA THR A 122 -2.48 12.96 -24.66
C THR A 122 -2.73 11.66 -23.91
N GLU A 123 -2.76 10.53 -24.62
CA GLU A 123 -3.04 9.21 -24.03
C GLU A 123 -1.93 8.77 -23.05
N GLY A 124 -0.65 8.97 -23.40
CA GLY A 124 0.46 8.66 -22.50
C GLY A 124 0.42 9.46 -21.20
N HIS A 125 0.04 10.73 -21.27
CA HIS A 125 -0.19 11.55 -20.07
C HIS A 125 -1.38 11.04 -19.23
N PHE A 126 -2.47 10.62 -19.87
CA PHE A 126 -3.61 10.03 -19.16
C PHE A 126 -3.23 8.72 -18.46
N ILE A 127 -2.56 7.79 -19.15
CA ILE A 127 -2.13 6.51 -18.58
C ILE A 127 -1.13 6.72 -17.44
N LEU A 128 -0.16 7.64 -17.59
CA LEU A 128 0.75 7.98 -16.49
C LEU A 128 0.00 8.49 -15.26
N SER A 129 -1.00 9.34 -15.48
CA SER A 129 -1.82 9.84 -14.37
C SER A 129 -2.55 8.70 -13.65
N GLN A 130 -3.10 7.74 -14.39
CA GLN A 130 -3.75 6.56 -13.79
C GLN A 130 -2.75 5.69 -13.02
N LEU A 131 -1.58 5.41 -13.60
CA LEU A 131 -0.54 4.60 -12.96
C LEU A 131 -0.04 5.25 -11.66
N TYR A 132 0.22 6.55 -11.66
CA TYR A 132 0.62 7.27 -10.45
C TYR A 132 -0.50 7.33 -9.41
N PHE A 133 -1.75 7.45 -9.82
CA PHE A 133 -2.89 7.42 -8.90
C PHE A 133 -3.02 6.07 -8.21
N GLU A 134 -2.86 4.98 -8.96
CA GLU A 134 -2.87 3.61 -8.41
C GLU A 134 -1.68 3.32 -7.48
N ASP A 135 -0.57 4.05 -7.64
CA ASP A 135 0.63 3.98 -6.81
C ASP A 135 0.57 4.93 -5.59
N GLY A 136 -0.55 5.66 -5.40
CA GLY A 136 -0.72 6.64 -4.32
C GLY A 136 -0.03 7.99 -4.55
N GLN A 137 0.68 8.16 -5.66
CA GLN A 137 1.40 9.39 -6.00
C GLN A 137 0.47 10.47 -6.59
N LEU A 138 -0.38 11.03 -5.74
CA LEU A 138 -1.44 11.98 -6.10
C LEU A 138 -0.95 13.23 -6.86
N ASP A 139 0.14 13.87 -6.40
CA ASP A 139 0.64 15.08 -7.06
C ASP A 139 1.22 14.79 -8.45
N SER A 140 1.98 13.69 -8.60
CA SER A 140 2.46 13.20 -9.89
C SER A 140 1.29 12.91 -10.82
N SER A 141 0.27 12.22 -10.33
CA SER A 141 -0.95 11.95 -11.07
C SER A 141 -1.65 13.24 -11.54
N LEU A 142 -1.82 14.21 -10.64
CA LEU A 142 -2.47 15.50 -10.92
C LEU A 142 -1.71 16.30 -11.98
N ASN A 143 -0.39 16.26 -11.96
CA ASN A 143 0.45 16.93 -12.95
C ASN A 143 0.26 16.31 -14.35
N HIS A 144 0.27 14.99 -14.46
CA HIS A 144 0.09 14.32 -15.75
C HIS A 144 -1.33 14.50 -16.34
N VAL A 145 -2.39 14.47 -15.53
CA VAL A 145 -3.75 14.75 -16.05
C VAL A 145 -3.92 16.21 -16.46
N ARG A 146 -3.22 17.16 -15.82
CA ARG A 146 -3.20 18.57 -16.28
C ARG A 146 -2.53 18.68 -17.64
N GLN A 147 -1.42 17.98 -17.87
CA GLN A 147 -0.77 17.90 -19.18
C GLN A 147 -1.69 17.27 -20.23
N CYS A 148 -2.43 16.19 -19.89
CA CYS A 148 -3.46 15.64 -20.78
C CYS A 148 -4.47 16.71 -21.21
N LEU A 149 -5.04 17.45 -20.26
CA LEU A 149 -6.04 18.49 -20.52
C LEU A 149 -5.47 19.72 -21.24
N GLN A 150 -4.17 19.98 -21.11
CA GLN A 150 -3.49 21.03 -21.85
C GLN A 150 -3.35 20.68 -23.33
N LEU A 151 -3.08 19.41 -23.65
CA LEU A 151 -2.98 18.89 -25.02
C LEU A 151 -4.37 18.74 -25.66
N ASP A 152 -5.35 18.25 -24.90
CA ASP A 152 -6.72 18.05 -25.33
C ASP A 152 -7.70 18.57 -24.27
N GLN A 153 -8.19 19.80 -24.49
CA GLN A 153 -9.12 20.46 -23.59
C GLN A 153 -10.49 19.81 -23.57
N ASP A 154 -10.84 18.93 -24.51
CA ASP A 154 -12.14 18.27 -24.61
C ASP A 154 -12.12 16.79 -24.26
N HIS A 155 -10.97 16.29 -23.83
CA HIS A 155 -10.81 14.91 -23.40
C HIS A 155 -11.71 14.55 -22.20
N SER A 156 -12.84 13.91 -22.48
CA SER A 156 -13.87 13.59 -21.48
C SER A 156 -13.34 12.79 -20.29
N LYS A 157 -12.52 11.76 -20.53
CA LYS A 157 -11.98 10.92 -19.43
C LYS A 157 -11.04 11.71 -18.50
N CYS A 158 -10.05 12.42 -19.05
CA CYS A 158 -9.17 13.32 -18.29
C CYS A 158 -9.95 14.39 -17.50
N LYS A 159 -11.04 14.96 -18.04
CA LYS A 159 -11.87 15.93 -17.28
C LYS A 159 -12.49 15.31 -16.03
N THR A 160 -13.08 14.13 -16.16
CA THR A 160 -13.69 13.42 -15.04
C THR A 160 -12.64 13.02 -14.01
N PHE A 161 -11.54 12.40 -14.47
CA PHE A 161 -10.47 11.95 -13.60
C PHE A 161 -9.75 13.10 -12.88
N TYR A 162 -9.55 14.24 -13.54
CA TYR A 162 -9.01 15.44 -12.92
C TYR A 162 -9.86 15.94 -11.75
N ARG A 163 -11.20 15.92 -11.88
CA ARG A 163 -12.11 16.32 -10.79
C ARG A 163 -11.99 15.37 -9.60
N GLU A 164 -11.86 14.06 -9.86
CA GLU A 164 -11.69 13.04 -8.83
C GLU A 164 -10.37 13.25 -8.06
N ILE A 165 -9.23 13.35 -8.76
CA ILE A 165 -7.92 13.58 -8.14
C ILE A 165 -7.91 14.91 -7.39
N LYS A 166 -8.48 15.97 -7.97
CA LYS A 166 -8.55 17.29 -7.33
C LYS A 166 -9.35 17.25 -6.04
N ASN A 167 -10.50 16.56 -6.05
CA ASN A 167 -11.32 16.39 -4.85
C ASN A 167 -10.56 15.59 -3.77
N LEU A 168 -9.94 14.46 -4.15
CA LEU A 168 -9.14 13.66 -3.22
C LEU A 168 -8.00 14.48 -2.60
N ARG A 169 -7.25 15.23 -3.41
CA ARG A 169 -6.18 16.13 -2.93
C ARG A 169 -6.70 17.21 -1.98
N GLN A 170 -7.86 17.81 -2.28
CA GLN A 170 -8.47 18.81 -1.40
C GLN A 170 -8.88 18.21 -0.06
N VAL A 171 -9.47 17.02 -0.07
CA VAL A 171 -9.86 16.29 1.15
C VAL A 171 -8.62 15.94 1.98
N MET A 172 -7.56 15.44 1.36
CA MET A 172 -6.30 15.12 2.06
C MET A 172 -5.61 16.35 2.62
N GLN A 173 -5.53 17.43 1.84
CA GLN A 173 -4.94 18.69 2.30
C GLN A 173 -5.73 19.28 3.47
N ALA A 174 -7.05 19.19 3.45
CA ALA A 174 -7.89 19.61 4.58
C ALA A 174 -7.65 18.74 5.82
N ALA A 175 -7.41 17.44 5.66
CA ALA A 175 -7.04 16.54 6.76
C ALA A 175 -5.69 16.93 7.38
N ASP A 176 -4.67 17.14 6.56
CA ASP A 176 -3.33 17.52 7.01
C ASP A 176 -3.34 18.88 7.72
N ASP A 177 -4.07 19.86 7.16
CA ASP A 177 -4.26 21.16 7.77
C ASP A 177 -4.99 21.07 9.12
N ALA A 178 -5.98 20.17 9.22
CA ALA A 178 -6.73 19.95 10.45
C ALA A 178 -5.92 19.24 11.54
N VAL A 179 -4.84 18.53 11.22
CA VAL A 179 -3.91 18.03 12.26
C VAL A 179 -2.93 19.13 12.69
N ASN A 180 -2.48 19.95 11.75
CA ASN A 180 -1.41 20.93 11.97
C ASN A 180 -1.88 22.25 12.61
N LYS A 181 -3.06 22.76 12.24
CA LYS A 181 -3.57 24.05 12.70
C LYS A 181 -4.40 23.85 13.95
N LYS A 182 -3.82 23.98 15.15
CA LYS A 182 -4.50 23.87 16.49
C LYS A 182 -5.68 24.84 16.75
N ASP A 183 -6.22 25.50 15.73
CA ASP A 183 -7.29 26.49 15.78
C ASP A 183 -8.53 25.96 15.03
N TRP A 184 -9.39 25.24 15.75
CA TRP A 184 -10.61 24.64 15.19
C TRP A 184 -11.80 25.60 15.36
N LYS A 185 -12.37 26.09 14.26
CA LYS A 185 -13.51 27.02 14.27
C LYS A 185 -14.87 26.36 14.51
N THR A 186 -14.98 25.04 14.33
CA THR A 186 -16.25 24.32 14.23
C THR A 186 -16.62 23.49 15.46
N GLY A 187 -15.82 23.51 16.53
CA GLY A 187 -16.10 22.75 17.76
C GLY A 187 -15.74 21.26 17.71
N ASP A 188 -15.61 20.68 16.52
CA ASP A 188 -14.98 19.36 16.30
C ASP A 188 -13.46 19.47 16.48
N SER A 189 -12.84 18.46 17.08
CA SER A 189 -11.37 18.40 17.20
C SER A 189 -10.75 18.18 15.82
N GLY A 190 -9.58 18.76 15.57
CA GLY A 190 -8.90 18.65 14.27
C GLY A 190 -8.66 17.20 13.82
N GLU A 191 -8.46 16.32 14.79
CA GLU A 191 -8.32 14.87 14.63
C GLU A 191 -9.59 14.22 14.05
N GLN A 192 -10.79 14.66 14.47
CA GLN A 192 -12.04 14.13 13.94
C GLN A 192 -12.25 14.55 12.48
N VAL A 193 -11.91 15.79 12.16
CA VAL A 193 -11.96 16.29 10.77
C VAL A 193 -11.00 15.50 9.89
N ALA A 194 -9.79 15.22 10.37
CA ALA A 194 -8.82 14.40 9.65
C ALA A 194 -9.31 12.96 9.45
N TYR A 195 -9.92 12.36 10.47
CA TYR A 195 -10.51 11.02 10.38
C TYR A 195 -11.63 10.96 9.32
N ASP A 196 -12.56 11.92 9.33
CA ASP A 196 -13.68 11.97 8.40
C ASP A 196 -13.21 12.21 6.95
N ALA A 197 -12.21 13.06 6.78
CA ALA A 197 -11.58 13.32 5.49
C ALA A 197 -10.89 12.06 4.95
N CYS A 198 -10.07 11.38 5.75
CA CYS A 198 -9.43 10.13 5.34
C CYS A 198 -10.48 9.04 5.03
N SER A 199 -11.57 8.97 5.79
CA SER A 199 -12.68 8.05 5.51
C SER A 199 -13.37 8.31 4.17
N LYS A 200 -13.47 9.56 3.72
CA LYS A 200 -13.94 9.90 2.37
C LYS A 200 -12.89 9.56 1.31
N ALA A 201 -11.63 9.85 1.59
CA ALA A 201 -10.50 9.58 0.70
C ALA A 201 -10.36 8.08 0.39
N ILE A 202 -10.48 7.21 1.40
CA ILE A 202 -10.42 5.74 1.26
C ILE A 202 -11.51 5.21 0.32
N LYS A 203 -12.69 5.83 0.31
CA LYS A 203 -13.77 5.43 -0.64
C LYS A 203 -13.40 5.74 -2.09
N LEU A 204 -12.56 6.75 -2.32
CA LEU A 204 -12.10 7.15 -3.65
C LEU A 204 -10.86 6.35 -4.07
N SER A 205 -9.94 6.07 -3.14
CA SER A 205 -8.72 5.29 -3.38
C SER A 205 -8.55 4.20 -2.31
N PRO A 206 -9.24 3.05 -2.43
CA PRO A 206 -9.24 2.00 -1.40
C PRO A 206 -7.95 1.16 -1.39
N ARG A 207 -7.05 1.38 -2.34
CA ARG A 207 -5.76 0.67 -2.47
C ARG A 207 -4.56 1.51 -2.09
N ASP A 208 -4.78 2.69 -1.53
CA ASP A 208 -3.70 3.56 -1.06
C ASP A 208 -3.42 3.29 0.43
N PRO A 209 -2.26 2.70 0.78
CA PRO A 209 -1.92 2.38 2.16
C PRO A 209 -1.69 3.64 3.02
N GLU A 210 -1.31 4.77 2.42
CA GLU A 210 -1.06 6.03 3.12
C GLU A 210 -2.35 6.55 3.78
N LEU A 211 -3.49 6.44 3.08
CA LEU A 211 -4.79 6.90 3.57
C LEU A 211 -5.24 6.16 4.83
N TYR A 212 -4.99 4.85 4.90
CA TYR A 212 -5.27 4.05 6.09
C TYR A 212 -4.35 4.44 7.26
N CYS A 213 -3.06 4.68 7.00
CA CYS A 213 -2.13 5.13 8.04
C CYS A 213 -2.53 6.49 8.61
N LYS A 214 -2.84 7.47 7.76
CA LYS A 214 -3.30 8.80 8.21
C LYS A 214 -4.59 8.72 9.02
N ARG A 215 -5.54 7.87 8.62
CA ARG A 215 -6.76 7.65 9.42
C ARG A 215 -6.44 6.99 10.76
N ALA A 216 -5.53 6.02 10.79
CA ALA A 216 -5.11 5.36 12.02
C ALA A 216 -4.43 6.32 13.00
N GLU A 217 -3.61 7.24 12.51
CA GLU A 217 -2.99 8.32 13.32
C GLU A 217 -4.05 9.24 13.94
N ALA A 218 -5.07 9.62 13.15
CA ALA A 218 -6.21 10.38 13.67
C ALA A 218 -6.99 9.57 14.73
N SER A 219 -7.25 8.28 14.49
CA SER A 219 -7.90 7.40 15.46
C SER A 219 -7.09 7.22 16.75
N ILE A 220 -5.76 7.13 16.68
CA ILE A 220 -4.89 7.12 17.88
C ILE A 220 -5.10 8.40 18.70
N SER A 221 -5.12 9.55 18.03
CA SER A 221 -5.27 10.84 18.68
C SER A 221 -6.66 10.99 19.33
N LEU A 222 -7.69 10.35 18.75
CA LEU A 222 -9.03 10.20 19.32
C LEU A 222 -9.15 9.08 20.38
N SER A 223 -8.05 8.41 20.75
CA SER A 223 -8.00 7.25 21.66
C SER A 223 -8.76 6.00 21.18
N ASN A 224 -9.08 5.92 19.89
CA ASN A 224 -9.73 4.78 19.24
C ASN A 224 -8.67 3.75 18.75
N TYR A 225 -7.94 3.15 19.69
CA TYR A 225 -6.77 2.32 19.36
C TYR A 225 -7.09 1.04 18.57
N GLU A 226 -8.26 0.43 18.78
CA GLU A 226 -8.62 -0.81 18.04
C GLU A 226 -8.90 -0.51 16.56
N GLU A 227 -9.52 0.63 16.27
CA GLU A 227 -9.75 1.07 14.90
C GLU A 227 -8.42 1.42 14.20
N ALA A 228 -7.52 2.12 14.90
CA ALA A 228 -6.19 2.40 14.37
C ALA A 228 -5.43 1.12 13.99
N LYS A 229 -5.50 0.08 14.83
CA LYS A 229 -4.90 -1.23 14.54
C LYS A 229 -5.49 -1.89 13.31
N GLU A 230 -6.81 -1.81 13.13
CA GLU A 230 -7.48 -2.36 11.95
C GLU A 230 -6.99 -1.68 10.67
N ASP A 231 -6.85 -0.35 10.70
CA ASP A 231 -6.38 0.42 9.56
C ASP A 231 -4.92 0.15 9.21
N TYR A 232 -4.02 0.07 10.20
CA TYR A 232 -2.63 -0.33 9.91
C TYR A 232 -2.55 -1.75 9.32
N ARG A 233 -3.40 -2.68 9.78
CA ARG A 233 -3.46 -4.02 9.18
C ARG A 233 -3.97 -3.99 7.75
N LYS A 234 -4.94 -3.13 7.44
CA LYS A 234 -5.40 -2.92 6.04
C LYS A 234 -4.27 -2.36 5.18
N ALA A 235 -3.51 -1.38 5.67
CA ALA A 235 -2.35 -0.86 4.98
C ALA A 235 -1.31 -1.96 4.68
N LEU A 236 -0.99 -2.80 5.69
CA LEU A 236 -0.04 -3.92 5.53
C LEU A 236 -0.55 -5.04 4.61
N ASN A 237 -1.86 -5.21 4.49
CA ASN A 237 -2.44 -6.15 3.52
C ASN A 237 -2.38 -5.62 2.08
N ILE A 238 -2.27 -4.30 1.91
CA ILE A 238 -2.05 -3.67 0.61
C ILE A 238 -0.55 -3.72 0.26
N ASP A 239 0.31 -3.31 1.20
CA ASP A 239 1.75 -3.35 1.07
C ASP A 239 2.39 -3.89 2.36
N GLU A 240 2.85 -5.14 2.30
CA GLU A 240 3.49 -5.84 3.43
C GLU A 240 4.78 -5.17 3.90
N ASN A 241 5.41 -4.33 3.07
CA ASN A 241 6.68 -3.68 3.34
C ASN A 241 6.52 -2.20 3.72
N TYR A 242 5.29 -1.72 3.90
CA TYR A 242 5.01 -0.34 4.30
C TYR A 242 5.47 -0.05 5.73
N SER A 243 6.68 0.51 5.88
CA SER A 243 7.34 0.74 7.18
C SER A 243 6.47 1.53 8.15
N ALA A 244 5.84 2.61 7.69
CA ALA A 244 5.01 3.47 8.53
C ALA A 244 3.83 2.71 9.16
N ALA A 245 3.25 1.74 8.45
CA ALA A 245 2.19 0.90 9.01
C ALA A 245 2.70 -0.12 10.02
N LYS A 246 3.91 -0.67 9.84
CA LYS A 246 4.54 -1.58 10.82
C LYS A 246 4.78 -0.85 12.14
N ASP A 247 5.41 0.33 12.06
CA ASP A 247 5.74 1.14 13.22
C ASP A 247 4.47 1.64 13.92
N GLY A 248 3.51 2.14 13.13
CA GLY A 248 2.21 2.59 13.61
C GLY A 248 1.39 1.49 14.29
N LEU A 249 1.39 0.27 13.74
CA LEU A 249 0.71 -0.87 14.36
C LEU A 249 1.30 -1.21 15.73
N HIS A 250 2.63 -1.26 15.85
CA HIS A 250 3.29 -1.52 17.13
C HIS A 250 2.95 -0.44 18.17
N GLN A 251 2.95 0.83 17.76
CA GLN A 251 2.53 1.94 18.61
C GLN A 251 1.07 1.80 19.05
N ALA A 252 0.15 1.50 18.12
CA ALA A 252 -1.26 1.35 18.42
C ALA A 252 -1.52 0.17 19.37
N GLU A 253 -0.81 -0.94 19.21
CA GLU A 253 -0.89 -2.10 20.11
C GLU A 253 -0.40 -1.78 21.51
N LYS A 254 0.74 -1.07 21.61
CA LYS A 254 1.27 -0.60 22.89
C LYS A 254 0.27 0.33 23.61
N LEU A 255 -0.30 1.30 22.90
CA LEU A 255 -1.29 2.24 23.46
C LEU A 255 -2.61 1.54 23.82
N ALA A 256 -3.08 0.59 23.00
CA ALA A 256 -4.24 -0.24 23.32
C ALA A 256 -4.02 -1.08 24.57
N LYS A 257 -2.81 -1.63 24.75
CA LYS A 257 -2.45 -2.38 25.96
C LYS A 257 -2.41 -1.45 27.18
N GLN A 258 -1.80 -0.28 27.05
CA GLN A 258 -1.74 0.72 28.12
C GLN A 258 -3.12 1.24 28.51
N SER A 259 -4.03 1.49 27.56
CA SER A 259 -5.38 1.99 27.85
C SER A 259 -6.27 0.95 28.54
N LYS A 260 -6.01 -0.34 28.34
CA LYS A 260 -6.67 -1.44 29.06
C LYS A 260 -6.14 -1.63 30.49
N LYS A 261 -4.90 -1.20 30.79
CA LYS A 261 -4.36 -1.25 32.15
C LYS A 261 -5.12 -0.27 33.03
N LYS A 262 -5.66 -0.75 34.14
CA LYS A 262 -6.33 0.11 35.13
C LYS A 262 -5.28 0.92 35.88
N ASP A 263 -5.49 2.25 35.97
CA ASP A 263 -4.71 3.09 36.86
C ASP A 263 -5.36 3.14 38.25
N TYR A 264 -4.92 2.27 39.17
CA TYR A 264 -5.51 2.15 40.51
C TYR A 264 -5.33 3.42 41.34
N TYR A 265 -4.24 4.17 41.13
CA TYR A 265 -4.01 5.45 41.80
C TYR A 265 -5.01 6.51 41.31
N LYS A 266 -5.24 6.56 40.00
CA LYS A 266 -6.23 7.46 39.38
C LYS A 266 -7.66 7.10 39.79
N ILE A 267 -7.98 5.81 39.90
CA ILE A 267 -9.30 5.32 40.37
C ILE A 267 -9.60 5.81 41.79
N LEU A 268 -8.64 5.76 42.70
CA LEU A 268 -8.80 6.27 44.08
C LEU A 268 -8.57 7.79 44.20
N GLY A 269 -8.06 8.45 43.17
CA GLY A 269 -7.75 9.88 43.19
C GLY A 269 -6.57 10.25 44.09
N VAL A 270 -5.61 9.34 44.26
CA VAL A 270 -4.43 9.53 45.13
C VAL A 270 -3.14 9.60 44.31
N LYS A 271 -2.10 10.23 44.85
CA LYS A 271 -0.76 10.25 44.22
C LYS A 271 -0.11 8.88 44.32
N ARG A 272 0.84 8.57 43.41
CA ARG A 272 1.65 7.34 43.49
C ARG A 272 2.46 7.20 44.78
N THR A 273 2.78 8.34 45.41
CA THR A 273 3.48 8.41 46.70
C THR A 273 2.56 8.29 47.92
N ALA A 274 1.26 8.03 47.74
CA ALA A 274 0.31 8.00 48.84
C ALA A 274 0.58 6.87 49.84
N THR A 275 0.41 7.18 51.12
CA THR A 275 0.52 6.24 52.24
C THR A 275 -0.68 5.30 52.31
N LYS A 276 -0.55 4.17 53.02
CA LYS A 276 -1.65 3.19 53.17
C LYS A 276 -2.88 3.80 53.85
N GLU A 277 -2.65 4.74 54.77
CA GLU A 277 -3.68 5.48 55.48
C GLU A 277 -4.45 6.42 54.53
N GLU A 278 -3.74 7.12 53.64
CA GLU A 278 -4.34 8.00 52.62
C GLU A 278 -5.16 7.21 51.59
N ILE A 279 -4.62 6.08 51.12
CA ILE A 279 -5.33 5.15 50.22
C ILE A 279 -6.61 4.63 50.89
N SER A 280 -6.51 4.21 52.16
CA SER A 280 -7.67 3.72 52.92
C SER A 280 -8.71 4.81 53.17
N ARG A 281 -8.28 6.05 53.40
CA ARG A 281 -9.18 7.20 53.58
C ARG A 281 -9.92 7.52 52.28
N ALA A 282 -9.19 7.60 51.15
CA ALA A 282 -9.78 7.85 49.83
C ALA A 282 -10.81 6.76 49.46
N PHE A 283 -10.48 5.49 49.70
CA PHE A 283 -11.42 4.38 49.51
C PHE A 283 -12.70 4.54 50.33
N ARG A 284 -12.63 4.88 51.62
CA ARG A 284 -13.83 5.05 52.47
C ARG A 284 -14.77 6.13 51.93
N GLU A 285 -14.22 7.24 51.45
CA GLU A 285 -15.01 8.33 50.88
C GLU A 285 -15.68 7.93 49.56
N LEU A 286 -14.96 7.25 48.68
CA LEU A 286 -15.51 6.73 47.42
C LEU A 286 -16.53 5.59 47.66
N ALA A 287 -16.27 4.71 48.61
CA ALA A 287 -17.17 3.61 48.97
C ALA A 287 -18.50 4.14 49.53
N LYS A 288 -18.48 5.18 50.37
CA LYS A 288 -19.71 5.86 50.83
C LYS A 288 -20.48 6.52 49.70
N LYS A 289 -19.80 6.99 48.65
CA LYS A 289 -20.40 7.66 47.48
C LYS A 289 -21.02 6.66 46.51
N TYR A 290 -20.33 5.56 46.25
CA TYR A 290 -20.75 4.52 45.29
C TYR A 290 -21.38 3.28 45.96
N HIS A 291 -21.78 3.37 47.24
CA HIS A 291 -22.43 2.25 47.91
C HIS A 291 -23.78 1.92 47.24
N PRO A 292 -24.09 0.63 46.99
CA PRO A 292 -25.36 0.22 46.38
C PRO A 292 -26.59 0.73 47.15
N ASP A 293 -26.54 0.74 48.49
CA ASP A 293 -27.68 1.21 49.30
C ASP A 293 -28.03 2.69 49.13
N ARG A 294 -27.07 3.55 48.80
CA ARG A 294 -27.31 5.00 48.63
C ARG A 294 -27.70 5.38 47.20
N ASN A 295 -27.59 4.45 46.24
CA ASN A 295 -27.81 4.69 44.82
C ASN A 295 -28.82 3.70 44.20
N LYS A 296 -29.81 3.24 44.99
CA LYS A 296 -30.82 2.25 44.56
C LYS A 296 -31.60 2.68 43.30
N ASP A 297 -31.77 3.98 43.08
CA ASP A 297 -32.62 4.53 42.02
C ASP A 297 -31.86 5.12 40.81
N LYS A 298 -30.52 5.06 40.79
CA LYS A 298 -29.68 5.63 39.71
C LYS A 298 -28.69 4.62 39.16
N ASN A 299 -28.80 4.35 37.85
CA ASN A 299 -27.76 3.73 37.01
C ASN A 299 -26.97 2.59 37.71
N SER A 300 -27.69 1.61 38.27
CA SER A 300 -27.16 0.55 39.17
C SER A 300 -25.87 -0.11 38.64
N LYS A 301 -25.81 -0.39 37.33
CA LYS A 301 -24.62 -0.98 36.68
C LYS A 301 -23.36 -0.11 36.73
N GLU A 302 -23.49 1.21 36.60
CA GLU A 302 -22.34 2.12 36.63
C GLU A 302 -21.79 2.28 38.06
N VAL A 303 -22.69 2.33 39.04
CA VAL A 303 -22.35 2.41 40.46
C VAL A 303 -21.66 1.12 40.91
N GLU A 304 -22.21 -0.04 40.54
CA GLU A 304 -21.63 -1.36 40.81
C GLU A 304 -20.23 -1.48 40.20
N ARG A 305 -20.07 -1.11 38.92
CA ARG A 305 -18.76 -1.11 38.25
C ARG A 305 -17.74 -0.23 38.98
N LYS A 306 -18.11 1.01 39.34
CA LYS A 306 -17.21 1.91 40.09
C LYS A 306 -16.87 1.35 41.47
N PHE A 307 -17.82 0.72 42.15
CA PHE A 307 -17.60 0.10 43.45
C PHE A 307 -16.61 -1.08 43.37
N ILE A 308 -16.71 -1.90 42.32
CA ILE A 308 -15.74 -2.96 42.04
C ILE A 308 -14.35 -2.36 41.77
N GLU A 309 -14.26 -1.33 40.92
CA GLU A 309 -12.99 -0.68 40.56
C GLU A 309 -12.26 -0.08 41.78
N ILE A 310 -12.97 0.64 42.66
CA ILE A 310 -12.35 1.20 43.88
C ILE A 310 -11.93 0.12 44.89
N THR A 311 -12.65 -1.00 44.93
CA THR A 311 -12.33 -2.13 45.82
C THR A 311 -11.06 -2.84 45.35
N GLN A 312 -10.97 -3.12 44.05
CA GLN A 312 -9.76 -3.65 43.41
C GLN A 312 -8.56 -2.72 43.64
N ALA A 313 -8.75 -1.41 43.44
CA ALA A 313 -7.69 -0.43 43.64
C ALA A 313 -7.17 -0.41 45.08
N LYS A 314 -8.06 -0.48 46.07
CA LYS A 314 -7.67 -0.57 47.49
C LYS A 314 -6.90 -1.86 47.76
N GLU A 315 -7.36 -2.99 47.26
CA GLU A 315 -6.70 -4.29 47.48
C GLU A 315 -5.26 -4.28 46.96
N ILE A 316 -5.06 -3.82 45.72
CA ILE A 316 -3.73 -3.75 45.10
C ILE A 316 -2.82 -2.75 45.82
N LEU A 317 -3.32 -1.57 46.16
CA LEU A 317 -2.48 -0.48 46.67
C LEU A 317 -2.19 -0.56 48.19
N THR A 318 -2.93 -1.38 48.94
CA THR A 318 -2.70 -1.56 50.39
C THR A 318 -1.80 -2.76 50.73
N ASP A 319 -1.71 -3.73 49.83
CA ASP A 319 -0.80 -4.87 49.92
C ASP A 319 0.57 -4.48 49.35
N ASP A 320 1.63 -4.60 50.15
CA ASP A 320 2.98 -4.12 49.77
C ASP A 320 3.56 -4.88 48.58
N GLU A 321 3.25 -6.17 48.45
CA GLU A 321 3.77 -7.02 47.38
C GLU A 321 3.01 -6.76 46.09
N LYS A 322 1.67 -6.71 46.15
CA LYS A 322 0.83 -6.37 44.99
C LYS A 322 1.10 -4.95 44.49
N ARG A 323 1.28 -3.98 45.39
CA ARG A 323 1.64 -2.60 45.02
C ARG A 323 2.99 -2.54 44.34
N ARG A 324 3.99 -3.28 44.84
CA ARG A 324 5.31 -3.35 44.23
C ARG A 324 5.27 -3.96 42.83
N GLN A 325 4.54 -5.06 42.65
CA GLN A 325 4.33 -5.69 41.34
C GLN A 325 3.65 -4.71 40.37
N TYR A 326 2.60 -4.05 40.82
CA TYR A 326 1.89 -3.04 40.04
C TYR A 326 2.79 -1.85 39.65
N ASP A 327 3.58 -1.33 40.58
CA ASP A 327 4.53 -0.24 40.34
C ASP A 327 5.67 -0.67 39.40
N SER A 328 6.01 -1.97 39.35
CA SER A 328 6.95 -2.56 38.38
C SER A 328 6.33 -2.84 36.99
N GLY A 329 5.03 -2.58 36.82
CA GLY A 329 4.33 -2.70 35.53
C GLY A 329 3.55 -4.01 35.33
N VAL A 330 3.56 -4.91 36.33
CA VAL A 330 2.82 -6.18 36.35
C VAL A 330 1.52 -6.00 37.12
N ASP A 331 0.38 -6.19 36.47
CA ASP A 331 -0.93 -6.11 37.14
C ASP A 331 -1.21 -7.40 37.93
N PRO A 332 -1.27 -7.37 39.28
CA PRO A 332 -1.46 -8.59 40.08
C PRO A 332 -2.85 -9.22 39.90
N LEU A 333 -3.85 -8.46 39.43
CA LEU A 333 -5.19 -8.96 39.16
C LEU A 333 -5.36 -9.44 37.71
N ASN A 334 -4.40 -9.13 36.85
CA ASN A 334 -4.34 -9.61 35.48
C ASN A 334 -2.88 -9.93 35.09
N PRO A 335 -2.30 -11.01 35.66
CA PRO A 335 -0.94 -11.42 35.34
C PRO A 335 -0.92 -11.89 33.89
N GLU A 336 -0.48 -11.04 32.97
CA GLU A 336 -0.24 -11.50 31.61
C GLU A 336 0.91 -12.53 31.63
N PRO A 337 0.81 -13.62 30.84
CA PRO A 337 1.94 -14.52 30.67
C PRO A 337 3.13 -13.70 30.14
N PHE A 338 4.27 -13.83 30.81
CA PHE A 338 5.53 -13.21 30.40
C PHE A 338 5.81 -13.53 28.93
N GLN A 339 5.53 -12.59 28.03
CA GLN A 339 6.13 -12.60 26.70
C GLN A 339 7.52 -12.02 26.87
N HIS A 340 8.51 -12.90 26.84
CA HIS A 340 9.90 -12.51 26.76
C HIS A 340 10.06 -11.75 25.43
N ASP A 341 10.19 -10.42 25.49
CA ASP A 341 10.54 -9.63 24.32
C ASP A 341 11.93 -10.10 23.85
N SER A 342 11.95 -10.99 22.86
CA SER A 342 13.15 -11.44 22.19
C SER A 342 13.64 -10.32 21.28
N TRP A 343 14.25 -9.29 21.87
CA TRP A 343 15.12 -8.37 21.15
C TRP A 343 16.34 -9.17 20.69
N GLY A 344 16.36 -9.49 19.39
CA GLY A 344 17.48 -10.16 18.74
C GLY A 344 18.68 -9.22 18.65
N ASP A 345 19.61 -9.36 19.59
CA ASP A 345 20.99 -8.89 19.43
C ASP A 345 21.68 -9.77 18.37
N ASN A 346 21.55 -9.38 17.10
CA ASN A 346 22.42 -9.88 16.03
C ASN A 346 23.77 -9.16 16.09
N ASN A 347 24.64 -9.60 17.01
CA ASN A 347 26.04 -9.23 16.99
C ASN A 347 26.86 -10.40 16.42
N ASN A 348 26.85 -10.52 15.10
CA ASN A 348 27.65 -11.50 14.37
C ASN A 348 29.08 -10.93 14.23
N ASN A 349 29.91 -11.18 15.23
CA ASN A 349 31.36 -11.05 15.12
C ASN A 349 31.94 -12.47 15.01
N SER A 350 32.13 -12.93 13.78
CA SER A 350 32.83 -14.19 13.48
C SER A 350 34.23 -13.87 12.98
N LYS A 351 35.19 -14.40 13.74
CA LYS A 351 36.62 -14.55 13.41
C LYS A 351 36.86 -15.22 12.07
#